data_AF-A0A1Z9FZB5-F1
#
_entry.id   AF-A0A1Z9FZB5-F1
#
_cell.length_a   1.000
_cell.length_b   1.000
_cell.length_c   1.000
_cell.angle_alpha   90.00
_cell.angle_beta   90.00
_cell.angle_gamma   90.00
#
_symmetry.space_group_name_H-M   'P 1'
#
loop_
_entity.id
_entity.type
_entity.pdbx_description
1 polymer ?
#
loop_
_entity_poly.entity_id
_entity_poly.type
_entity_poly.pdbx_seq_one_letter_code
_entity_poly.pdbx_strand_id
1 'polypeptide(L)'
;MSIDNFYLDKRERVKLSSKISNLFLTRGVPGTHNLKLLKEILKEFKSNKKKKFKLPLFSKGHDDVLQSKFVNIYFPYDIFLLEGWCAGYQGCNDQKLKKPINNMEKYLDKSLKWRSYANKMSKKYFLYIYSKSDFSIFLKIPSFNQVFNWRKQQEQELPKKLRMDDYQLRKFISFYQRITMDLLRNYKKTFKSYISIDLKHNFGKLKLLK
;
A
#
# COMPACT_ATOMS: atom_id res chain seq x y z
N MET A 1 1.27 9.21 -9.27
CA MET A 1 1.88 7.86 -9.28
C MET A 1 1.25 7.00 -8.20
N SER A 2 1.10 5.70 -8.47
CA SER A 2 0.66 4.72 -7.48
C SER A 2 1.85 4.06 -6.80
N ILE A 3 1.76 3.78 -5.51
CA ILE A 3 2.75 2.92 -4.85
C ILE A 3 2.80 1.51 -5.46
N ASP A 4 1.66 1.05 -6.01
CA ASP A 4 1.57 -0.25 -6.69
C ASP A 4 2.43 -0.31 -7.96
N ASN A 5 2.80 0.84 -8.55
CA ASN A 5 3.74 0.85 -9.68
C ASN A 5 5.16 0.43 -9.28
N PHE A 6 5.44 0.37 -7.98
CA PHE A 6 6.75 0.05 -7.44
C PHE A 6 6.79 -1.33 -6.79
N TYR A 7 5.84 -2.24 -7.04
CA TYR A 7 5.97 -3.60 -6.52
C TYR A 7 7.30 -4.23 -6.95
N LEU A 8 7.88 -5.03 -6.05
CA LEU A 8 9.02 -5.88 -6.37
C LEU A 8 8.61 -6.89 -7.45
N ASP A 9 9.57 -7.25 -8.30
CA ASP A 9 9.39 -8.36 -9.22
C ASP A 9 9.17 -9.68 -8.45
N LYS A 10 8.70 -10.69 -9.17
CA LYS A 10 8.35 -11.99 -8.58
C LYS A 10 9.57 -12.68 -7.98
N ARG A 11 10.75 -12.55 -8.58
CA ARG A 11 11.99 -13.18 -8.08
C ARG A 11 12.40 -12.58 -6.73
N GLU A 12 12.33 -11.26 -6.59
CA GLU A 12 12.63 -10.55 -5.35
C GLU A 12 11.59 -10.87 -4.25
N ARG A 13 10.31 -11.04 -4.60
CA ARG A 13 9.29 -11.52 -3.64
C ARG A 13 9.54 -12.95 -3.19
N VAL A 14 9.96 -13.85 -4.08
CA VAL A 14 10.36 -15.23 -3.70
C VAL A 14 11.54 -15.20 -2.74
N LYS A 15 12.57 -14.38 -3.01
CA LYS A 15 13.70 -14.21 -2.07
C LYS A 15 13.25 -13.68 -0.71
N LEU A 16 12.39 -12.66 -0.69
CA LEU A 16 11.83 -12.09 0.54
C LEU A 16 11.01 -13.13 1.31
N SER A 17 10.24 -13.93 0.59
CA SER A 17 9.44 -15.03 1.13
C SER A 17 10.32 -16.06 1.84
N SER A 18 11.33 -16.59 1.15
CA SER A 18 12.25 -17.58 1.72
C SER A 18 13.04 -17.04 2.91
N LYS A 19 13.35 -15.73 2.91
CA LYS A 19 14.11 -15.10 3.99
C LYS A 19 13.27 -14.80 5.24
N ILE A 20 12.01 -14.42 5.07
CA ILE A 20 11.19 -13.87 6.16
C ILE A 20 9.91 -14.67 6.44
N SER A 21 9.06 -14.85 5.42
CA SER A 21 7.78 -15.56 5.54
C SER A 21 7.13 -15.76 4.17
N ASN A 22 6.54 -16.93 3.94
CA ASN A 22 5.77 -17.26 2.73
C ASN A 22 4.64 -16.28 2.41
N LEU A 23 4.17 -15.52 3.41
CA LEU A 23 3.19 -14.46 3.21
C LEU A 23 3.69 -13.33 2.29
N PHE A 24 5.00 -13.13 2.13
CA PHE A 24 5.57 -12.15 1.21
C PHE A 24 5.58 -12.57 -0.27
N LEU A 25 5.14 -13.80 -0.60
CA LEU A 25 4.76 -14.12 -1.98
C LEU A 25 3.60 -13.24 -2.44
N THR A 26 2.72 -12.83 -1.53
CA THR A 26 1.62 -11.91 -1.83
C THR A 26 2.16 -10.49 -1.86
N ARG A 27 2.03 -9.80 -3.00
CA ARG A 27 2.31 -8.36 -3.11
C ARG A 27 1.28 -7.57 -2.29
N GLY A 28 1.68 -6.46 -1.70
CA GLY A 28 0.75 -5.51 -1.10
C GLY A 28 1.38 -4.69 0.01
N VAL A 29 1.75 -5.38 1.09
CA VAL A 29 2.20 -4.73 2.34
C VAL A 29 3.55 -4.03 2.20
N PRO A 30 3.83 -2.99 3.00
CA PRO A 30 5.15 -2.38 3.07
C PRO A 30 6.26 -3.43 3.19
N GLY A 31 7.27 -3.34 2.33
CA GLY A 31 8.28 -4.38 2.14
C GLY A 31 8.19 -5.10 0.81
N THR A 32 7.01 -5.12 0.16
CA THR A 32 6.85 -5.71 -1.18
C THR A 32 7.04 -4.70 -2.32
N HIS A 33 7.49 -3.48 -2.05
CA HIS A 33 7.78 -2.47 -3.07
C HIS A 33 9.28 -2.17 -3.13
N ASN A 34 9.77 -1.88 -4.34
CA ASN A 34 11.08 -1.35 -4.64
C ASN A 34 11.21 0.08 -4.10
N LEU A 35 11.49 0.17 -2.80
CA LEU A 35 11.67 1.45 -2.10
C LEU A 35 12.86 2.24 -2.64
N LYS A 36 13.88 1.58 -3.20
CA LYS A 36 15.02 2.26 -3.83
C LYS A 36 14.54 3.05 -5.05
N LEU A 37 13.81 2.41 -5.96
CA LEU A 37 13.23 3.05 -7.15
C LEU A 37 12.27 4.19 -6.77
N LEU A 38 11.45 4.00 -5.74
CA LEU A 38 10.56 5.06 -5.23
C LEU A 38 11.36 6.26 -4.69
N LYS A 39 12.47 6.04 -3.99
CA LYS A 39 13.35 7.13 -3.54
C LYS A 39 14.04 7.84 -4.70
N GLU A 40 14.47 7.10 -5.72
CA GLU A 40 15.12 7.66 -6.91
C GLU A 40 14.19 8.60 -7.66
N ILE A 41 12.96 8.17 -7.96
CA ILE A 41 12.03 9.04 -8.68
C ILE A 41 11.64 10.29 -7.87
N LEU A 42 11.48 10.18 -6.54
CA LEU A 42 11.27 11.35 -5.68
C LEU A 42 12.48 12.29 -5.71
N LYS A 43 13.70 11.76 -5.80
CA LYS A 43 14.91 12.58 -5.93
C LYS A 43 14.94 13.31 -7.27
N GLU A 44 14.56 12.64 -8.36
CA GLU A 44 14.49 13.28 -9.68
C GLU A 44 13.44 14.38 -9.71
N PHE A 45 12.25 14.14 -9.15
CA PHE A 45 11.22 15.15 -8.99
C PHE A 45 11.74 16.38 -8.23
N LYS A 46 12.34 16.16 -7.06
CA LYS A 46 12.88 17.26 -6.22
C LYS A 46 14.06 18.00 -6.84
N SER A 47 14.75 17.40 -7.82
CA SER A 47 15.87 18.06 -8.48
C SER A 47 15.42 19.23 -9.36
N ASN A 48 14.16 19.20 -9.81
CA ASN A 48 13.59 20.16 -10.78
C ASN A 48 14.41 20.31 -12.07
N LYS A 49 15.21 19.29 -12.44
CA LYS A 49 16.03 19.28 -13.66
C LYS A 49 15.30 18.55 -14.78
N LYS A 50 15.53 19.00 -16.02
CA LYS A 50 15.08 18.27 -17.22
C LYS A 50 15.71 16.88 -17.25
N LYS A 51 14.89 15.84 -17.21
CA LYS A 51 15.36 14.45 -17.24
C LYS A 51 14.27 13.51 -17.71
N LYS A 52 14.65 12.56 -18.56
CA LYS A 52 13.83 11.39 -18.86
C LYS A 52 14.11 10.28 -17.85
N PHE A 53 13.08 9.81 -17.17
CA PHE A 53 13.13 8.68 -16.24
C PHE A 53 12.33 7.51 -16.80
N LYS A 54 12.93 6.33 -16.86
CA LYS A 54 12.27 5.09 -17.30
C LYS A 54 11.82 4.31 -16.08
N LEU A 55 10.53 4.34 -15.77
CA LEU A 55 9.97 3.55 -14.68
C LEU A 55 9.60 2.14 -15.20
N PRO A 56 10.15 1.05 -14.64
CA PRO A 56 9.72 -0.31 -14.96
C PRO A 56 8.21 -0.48 -14.78
N LEU A 57 7.55 -1.13 -15.76
CA LEU A 57 6.10 -1.33 -15.71
C LEU A 57 5.74 -2.59 -14.93
N PHE A 58 5.09 -2.44 -13.77
CA PHE A 58 4.49 -3.57 -13.04
C PHE A 58 3.11 -3.92 -13.62
N SER A 59 2.89 -5.19 -13.98
CA SER A 59 1.59 -5.70 -14.43
C SER A 59 0.91 -6.49 -13.33
N LYS A 60 -0.25 -6.02 -12.86
CA LYS A 60 -1.08 -6.76 -11.89
C LYS A 60 -1.60 -8.09 -12.44
N GLY A 61 -1.79 -8.18 -13.76
CA GLY A 61 -2.25 -9.40 -14.44
C GLY A 61 -1.18 -10.48 -14.52
N HIS A 62 0.07 -10.11 -14.81
CA HIS A 62 1.20 -11.04 -14.78
C HIS A 62 1.76 -11.26 -13.37
N ASP A 63 1.34 -10.42 -12.41
CA ASP A 63 1.90 -10.31 -11.08
C ASP A 63 3.43 -10.17 -11.11
N ASP A 64 3.95 -9.36 -12.04
CA ASP A 64 5.39 -9.15 -12.20
C ASP A 64 5.73 -7.84 -12.91
N VAL A 65 7.01 -7.45 -12.84
CA VAL A 65 7.58 -6.38 -13.66
C VAL A 65 7.74 -6.90 -15.09
N LEU A 66 7.14 -6.20 -16.05
CA LEU A 66 7.25 -6.55 -17.46
C LEU A 66 8.63 -6.16 -18.00
N GLN A 67 9.39 -7.16 -18.45
CA GLN A 67 10.71 -6.95 -19.02
C GLN A 67 10.63 -6.02 -20.23
N SER A 68 11.58 -5.08 -20.33
CA SER A 68 11.71 -4.12 -21.43
C SER A 68 10.49 -3.20 -21.65
N LYS A 69 9.50 -3.18 -20.75
CA LYS A 69 8.38 -2.25 -20.76
C LYS A 69 8.56 -1.21 -19.66
N PHE A 70 8.41 0.05 -20.03
CA PHE A 70 8.61 1.18 -19.14
C PHE A 70 7.54 2.25 -19.35
N VAL A 71 7.23 2.96 -18.28
CA VAL A 71 6.56 4.25 -18.35
C VAL A 71 7.63 5.32 -18.44
N ASN A 72 7.64 6.08 -19.54
CA ASN A 72 8.54 7.21 -19.69
C ASN A 72 7.95 8.41 -18.92
N ILE A 73 8.75 8.97 -18.01
CA ILE A 73 8.41 10.12 -17.19
C ILE A 73 9.39 11.23 -17.55
N TYR A 74 8.88 12.44 -17.79
CA TYR A 74 9.67 13.57 -18.25
C TYR A 74 9.56 14.69 -17.23
N PHE A 75 10.66 14.97 -16.54
CA PHE A 75 10.77 16.06 -15.57
C PHE A 75 11.11 17.39 -16.25
N PRO A 76 10.76 18.54 -15.64
CA PRO A 76 10.16 18.69 -14.30
C PRO A 76 8.63 18.57 -14.26
N TYR A 77 8.09 18.49 -13.03
CA TYR A 77 6.66 18.64 -12.74
C TYR A 77 6.49 19.60 -11.55
N ASP A 78 5.39 20.33 -11.50
CA ASP A 78 5.06 21.20 -10.35
C ASP A 78 4.52 20.40 -9.16
N ILE A 79 3.78 19.32 -9.42
CA ILE A 79 3.10 18.53 -8.39
C ILE A 79 3.44 17.04 -8.56
N PHE A 80 3.85 16.42 -7.45
CA PHE A 80 4.00 14.96 -7.36
C PHE A 80 2.90 14.38 -6.47
N LEU A 81 1.87 13.81 -7.10
CA LEU A 81 0.85 13.05 -6.37
C LEU A 81 1.31 11.61 -6.19
N LEU A 82 1.48 11.17 -4.94
CA LEU A 82 1.67 9.76 -4.59
C LEU A 82 0.41 9.24 -3.90
N GLU A 83 -0.22 8.22 -4.48
CA GLU A 83 -1.36 7.54 -3.88
C GLU A 83 -1.00 6.09 -3.48
N GLY A 84 -1.72 5.58 -2.48
CA GLY A 84 -1.58 4.20 -2.05
C GLY A 84 -2.34 3.92 -0.75
N TRP A 85 -2.88 2.71 -0.63
CA TRP A 85 -3.68 2.29 0.52
C TRP A 85 -2.92 2.32 1.87
N CYS A 86 -1.59 2.20 1.82
CA CYS A 86 -0.70 2.31 2.99
C CYS A 86 0.08 3.63 3.05
N ALA A 87 -0.27 4.62 2.21
CA ALA A 87 0.37 5.93 2.21
C ALA A 87 0.17 6.62 3.56
N GLY A 88 1.20 7.28 4.07
CA GLY A 88 1.19 7.94 5.38
C GLY A 88 1.30 7.02 6.59
N TYR A 89 1.22 5.69 6.44
CA TYR A 89 1.30 4.79 7.59
C TYR A 89 2.70 4.81 8.25
N GLN A 90 2.74 5.11 9.54
CA GLN A 90 3.97 5.31 10.33
C GLN A 90 4.51 4.02 10.98
N GLY A 91 3.78 2.91 10.86
CA GLY A 91 3.99 1.74 11.71
C GLY A 91 3.36 1.90 13.09
N CYS A 92 3.49 0.86 13.90
CA CYS A 92 2.98 0.80 15.26
C CYS A 92 4.08 0.32 16.24
N ASN A 93 3.80 0.42 17.54
CA ASN A 93 4.67 -0.13 18.59
C ASN A 93 4.70 -1.66 18.49
N ASP A 94 5.88 -2.25 18.67
CA ASP A 94 6.09 -3.69 18.52
C ASP A 94 5.28 -4.52 19.53
N GLN A 95 4.88 -3.96 20.67
CA GLN A 95 3.93 -4.59 21.59
C GLN A 95 2.55 -4.83 20.95
N LYS A 96 2.06 -3.89 20.12
CA LYS A 96 0.79 -4.06 19.37
C LYS A 96 0.88 -5.16 18.32
N LEU A 97 2.09 -5.52 17.90
CA LEU A 97 2.30 -6.65 17.00
C LEU A 97 2.18 -7.99 17.72
N LYS A 98 2.31 -8.08 19.04
CA LYS A 98 2.21 -9.39 19.73
C LYS A 98 0.81 -10.00 19.60
N LYS A 99 -0.24 -9.18 19.63
CA LYS A 99 -1.62 -9.64 19.46
C LYS A 99 -1.98 -9.73 17.96
N PRO A 100 -2.38 -10.91 17.44
CA PRO A 100 -2.91 -11.01 16.09
C PRO A 100 -4.26 -10.29 16.01
N ILE A 101 -4.53 -9.64 14.88
CA ILE A 101 -5.81 -8.94 14.65
C ILE A 101 -6.77 -9.73 13.74
N ASN A 102 -6.29 -10.82 13.13
CA ASN A 102 -7.09 -11.69 12.29
C ASN A 102 -6.51 -13.11 12.23
N ASN A 103 -7.25 -14.00 11.55
CA ASN A 103 -6.89 -15.41 11.42
C ASN A 103 -5.59 -15.64 10.63
N MET A 104 -5.31 -14.82 9.61
CA MET A 104 -4.05 -14.94 8.85
C MET A 104 -2.85 -14.68 9.77
N GLU A 105 -2.89 -13.60 10.56
CA GLU A 105 -1.84 -13.32 11.53
C GLU A 105 -1.74 -14.36 12.65
N LYS A 106 -2.88 -14.90 13.10
CA LYS A 106 -2.94 -15.90 14.18
C LYS A 106 -2.36 -17.25 13.73
N TYR A 107 -2.69 -17.69 12.52
CA TYR A 107 -2.39 -19.05 12.07
C TYR A 107 -1.21 -19.13 11.10
N LEU A 108 -1.00 -18.10 10.26
CA LEU A 108 0.03 -18.09 9.22
C LEU A 108 1.26 -17.23 9.56
N ASP A 109 1.16 -16.31 10.53
CA ASP A 109 2.27 -15.49 11.04
C ASP A 109 2.52 -15.70 12.55
N LYS A 110 2.48 -16.97 12.99
CA LYS A 110 2.70 -17.34 14.41
C LYS A 110 4.02 -16.81 14.97
N SER A 111 5.05 -16.75 14.13
CA SER A 111 6.40 -16.27 14.51
C SER A 111 6.55 -14.74 14.51
N LEU A 112 5.50 -13.99 14.17
CA LEU A 112 5.49 -12.52 14.07
C LEU A 112 6.42 -11.95 12.99
N LYS A 113 7.14 -12.79 12.24
CA LYS A 113 8.18 -12.36 11.29
C LYS A 113 7.59 -11.49 10.20
N TRP A 114 6.44 -11.86 9.64
CA TRP A 114 5.82 -11.12 8.55
C TRP A 114 5.35 -9.74 9.02
N ARG A 115 4.53 -9.66 10.07
CA ARG A 115 4.01 -8.37 10.55
C ARG A 115 5.09 -7.47 11.16
N SER A 116 6.12 -8.04 11.78
CA SER A 116 7.27 -7.26 12.28
C SER A 116 8.09 -6.68 11.13
N TYR A 117 8.32 -7.45 10.07
CA TYR A 117 9.02 -6.94 8.89
C TYR A 117 8.20 -5.86 8.18
N ALA A 118 6.90 -6.10 7.96
CA ALA A 118 6.00 -5.11 7.36
C ALA A 118 5.95 -3.81 8.20
N ASN A 119 5.92 -3.91 9.53
CA ASN A 119 5.97 -2.75 10.43
C ASN A 119 7.30 -1.98 10.32
N LYS A 120 8.43 -2.69 10.30
CA LYS A 120 9.77 -2.10 10.09
C LYS A 120 9.85 -1.37 8.74
N MET A 121 9.30 -1.96 7.69
CA MET A 121 9.28 -1.34 6.37
C MET A 121 8.32 -0.14 6.33
N SER A 122 7.18 -0.20 7.01
CA SER A 122 6.27 0.95 7.15
C SER A 122 6.97 2.16 7.75
N LYS A 123 7.73 1.97 8.84
CA LYS A 123 8.57 3.02 9.46
C LYS A 123 9.55 3.63 8.46
N LYS A 124 10.20 2.80 7.63
CA LYS A 124 11.11 3.27 6.56
C LYS A 124 10.38 4.04 5.45
N TYR A 125 9.20 3.58 5.03
CA TYR A 125 8.41 4.24 3.99
C TYR A 125 7.98 5.62 4.47
N PHE A 126 7.52 5.73 5.71
CA PHE A 126 7.22 7.01 6.32
C PHE A 126 8.46 7.92 6.33
N LEU A 127 9.57 7.47 6.90
CA LEU A 127 10.78 8.28 7.03
C LEU A 127 11.32 8.79 5.68
N TYR A 128 11.36 7.93 4.65
CA TYR A 128 12.02 8.26 3.39
C TYR A 128 11.11 8.82 2.32
N ILE A 129 9.80 8.57 2.41
CA ILE A 129 8.83 8.93 1.37
C ILE A 129 7.75 9.84 1.95
N TYR A 130 6.93 9.35 2.88
CA TYR A 130 5.71 10.06 3.27
C TYR A 130 5.95 11.30 4.13
N SER A 131 7.00 11.31 4.96
CA SER A 131 7.39 12.49 5.77
C SER A 131 7.78 13.69 4.91
N LYS A 132 8.07 13.49 3.63
CA LYS A 132 8.49 14.52 2.68
C LYS A 132 7.31 15.19 1.96
N SER A 133 6.08 14.78 2.23
CA SER A 133 4.90 15.35 1.58
C SER A 133 4.58 16.73 2.13
N ASP A 134 4.42 17.72 1.25
CA ASP A 134 3.97 19.06 1.61
C ASP A 134 2.50 19.07 2.03
N PHE A 135 1.68 18.15 1.49
CA PHE A 135 0.28 17.99 1.85
C PHE A 135 -0.14 16.52 1.81
N SER A 136 -1.13 16.14 2.63
CA SER A 136 -1.62 14.76 2.70
C SER A 136 -3.12 14.70 2.95
N ILE A 137 -3.78 13.78 2.25
CA ILE A 137 -5.23 13.58 2.29
C ILE A 137 -5.51 12.12 2.66
N PHE A 138 -6.27 11.91 3.73
CA PHE A 138 -6.78 10.58 4.08
C PHE A 138 -8.20 10.37 3.57
N LEU A 139 -8.42 9.28 2.84
CA LEU A 139 -9.77 8.84 2.48
C LEU A 139 -10.36 8.00 3.63
N LYS A 140 -11.16 8.65 4.47
CA LYS A 140 -11.72 8.06 5.68
C LYS A 140 -12.96 7.23 5.35
N ILE A 141 -12.79 5.92 5.34
CA ILE A 141 -13.87 4.94 5.14
C ILE A 141 -14.64 4.69 6.46
N PRO A 142 -15.87 4.15 6.41
CA PRO A 142 -16.68 3.93 7.62
C PRO A 142 -16.09 2.87 8.55
N SER A 143 -15.60 1.76 8.00
CA SER A 143 -15.02 0.65 8.75
C SER A 143 -14.25 -0.29 7.83
N PHE A 144 -13.47 -1.21 8.42
CA PHE A 144 -12.83 -2.28 7.64
C PHE A 144 -13.83 -3.24 6.99
N ASN A 145 -15.02 -3.43 7.56
CA ASN A 145 -16.07 -4.25 6.94
C ASN A 145 -16.48 -3.68 5.58
N GLN A 146 -16.42 -2.36 5.41
CA GLN A 146 -16.75 -1.72 4.14
C GLN A 146 -15.73 -2.05 3.03
N VAL A 147 -14.47 -2.34 3.40
CA VAL A 147 -13.44 -2.80 2.44
C VAL A 147 -13.87 -4.12 1.79
N PHE A 148 -14.44 -5.04 2.57
CA PHE A 148 -14.97 -6.30 2.03
C PHE A 148 -16.08 -6.02 1.02
N ASN A 149 -17.06 -5.19 1.37
CA ASN A 149 -18.20 -4.88 0.51
C ASN A 149 -17.77 -4.25 -0.81
N TRP A 150 -16.92 -3.22 -0.77
CA TRP A 150 -16.45 -2.56 -1.99
C TRP A 150 -15.55 -3.46 -2.83
N ARG A 151 -14.67 -4.26 -2.20
CA ARG A 151 -13.87 -5.21 -2.98
C ARG A 151 -14.75 -6.29 -3.59
N LYS A 152 -15.80 -6.77 -2.90
CA LYS A 152 -16.77 -7.72 -3.46
C LYS A 152 -17.52 -7.15 -4.67
N GLN A 153 -17.87 -5.86 -4.63
CA GLN A 153 -18.44 -5.16 -5.79
C GLN A 153 -17.44 -5.12 -6.96
N GLN A 154 -16.19 -4.78 -6.69
CA GLN A 154 -15.13 -4.79 -7.71
C GLN A 154 -14.88 -6.19 -8.30
N GLU A 155 -14.99 -7.27 -7.51
CA GLU A 155 -14.91 -8.63 -8.03
C GLU A 155 -16.03 -8.91 -9.05
N GLN A 156 -17.22 -8.30 -8.93
CA GLN A 156 -18.31 -8.50 -9.90
C GLN A 156 -18.02 -7.90 -11.28
N GLU A 157 -17.09 -6.95 -11.38
CA GLU A 157 -16.65 -6.37 -12.66
C GLU A 157 -15.70 -7.31 -13.42
N LEU A 158 -15.10 -8.29 -12.73
CA LEU A 158 -14.21 -9.26 -13.34
C LEU A 158 -15.00 -10.39 -14.04
N PRO A 159 -14.42 -11.06 -15.05
CA PRO A 159 -14.97 -12.30 -15.59
C PRO A 159 -15.16 -13.35 -14.48
N LYS A 160 -16.29 -14.08 -14.48
CA LYS A 160 -16.66 -15.05 -13.42
C LYS A 160 -15.53 -16.01 -13.03
N LYS A 161 -14.73 -16.46 -14.00
CA LYS A 161 -13.58 -17.37 -13.81
C LYS A 161 -12.39 -16.79 -13.04
N LEU A 162 -12.32 -15.46 -12.90
CA LEU A 162 -11.24 -14.75 -12.21
C LEU A 162 -11.68 -14.18 -10.86
N ARG A 163 -12.96 -14.30 -10.50
CA ARG A 163 -13.52 -13.73 -9.27
C ARG A 163 -13.06 -14.54 -8.07
N MET A 164 -12.74 -13.84 -6.99
CA MET A 164 -12.63 -14.45 -5.67
C MET A 164 -14.02 -14.69 -5.08
N ASP A 165 -14.21 -15.86 -4.47
CA ASP A 165 -15.36 -16.09 -3.59
C ASP A 165 -15.21 -15.31 -2.26
N ASP A 166 -16.26 -15.35 -1.42
CA ASP A 166 -16.27 -14.61 -0.15
C ASP A 166 -15.15 -15.06 0.82
N TYR A 167 -14.76 -16.34 0.78
CA TYR A 167 -13.69 -16.87 1.64
C TYR A 167 -12.31 -16.41 1.17
N GLN A 168 -12.04 -16.54 -0.13
CA GLN A 168 -10.84 -16.05 -0.78
C GLN A 168 -10.69 -14.54 -0.60
N LEU A 169 -11.79 -13.80 -0.73
CA LEU A 169 -11.81 -12.36 -0.53
C LEU A 169 -11.50 -11.97 0.91
N ARG A 170 -12.09 -12.64 1.91
CA ARG A 170 -11.76 -12.41 3.33
C ARG A 170 -10.29 -12.70 3.62
N LYS A 171 -9.75 -13.78 3.03
CA LYS A 171 -8.33 -14.10 3.14
C LYS A 171 -7.47 -13.02 2.49
N PHE A 172 -7.84 -12.52 1.31
CA PHE A 172 -7.13 -11.46 0.61
C PHE A 172 -7.09 -10.16 1.43
N ILE A 173 -8.23 -9.65 1.88
CA ILE A 173 -8.27 -8.37 2.62
C ILE A 173 -7.54 -8.45 3.97
N SER A 174 -7.38 -9.65 4.54
CA SER A 174 -6.71 -9.84 5.83
C SER A 174 -5.25 -9.33 5.86
N PHE A 175 -4.56 -9.32 4.71
CA PHE A 175 -3.22 -8.75 4.55
C PHE A 175 -3.18 -7.24 4.81
N TYR A 176 -4.28 -6.55 4.58
CA TYR A 176 -4.39 -5.09 4.60
C TYR A 176 -5.02 -4.56 5.90
N GLN A 177 -5.61 -5.45 6.70
CA GLN A 177 -6.47 -5.09 7.83
C GLN A 177 -5.76 -4.26 8.89
N ARG A 178 -4.54 -4.65 9.30
CA ARG A 178 -3.83 -3.98 10.41
C ARG A 178 -3.57 -2.52 10.08
N ILE A 179 -2.94 -2.29 8.93
CA ILE A 179 -2.60 -0.96 8.45
C ILE A 179 -3.87 -0.13 8.26
N THR A 180 -4.92 -0.70 7.65
CA THR A 180 -6.19 0.00 7.47
C THR A 180 -6.81 0.44 8.80
N MET A 181 -6.87 -0.49 9.77
CA MET A 181 -7.42 -0.20 11.10
C MET A 181 -6.59 0.81 11.89
N ASP A 182 -5.26 0.73 11.81
CA ASP A 182 -4.39 1.68 12.49
C ASP A 182 -4.46 3.08 11.85
N LEU A 183 -4.56 3.17 10.52
CA LEU A 183 -4.80 4.44 9.82
C LEU A 183 -6.17 5.03 10.19
N LEU A 184 -7.24 4.23 10.18
CA LEU A 184 -8.58 4.66 10.59
C LEU A 184 -8.62 5.18 12.04
N ARG A 185 -7.80 4.61 12.92
CA ARG A 185 -7.71 5.05 14.32
C ARG A 185 -6.89 6.34 14.46
N ASN A 186 -5.82 6.48 13.70
CA ASN A 186 -4.81 7.52 13.93
C ASN A 186 -4.77 8.63 12.88
N TYR A 187 -5.60 8.59 11.83
CA TYR A 187 -5.50 9.51 10.68
C TYR A 187 -5.43 10.99 11.08
N LYS A 188 -6.16 11.41 12.12
CA LYS A 188 -6.13 12.79 12.63
C LYS A 188 -4.74 13.26 13.07
N LYS A 189 -3.88 12.34 13.52
CA LYS A 189 -2.50 12.60 13.94
C LYS A 189 -1.48 12.43 12.81
N THR A 190 -1.89 11.86 11.68
CA THR A 190 -0.98 11.41 10.62
C THR A 190 -1.12 12.26 9.35
N PHE A 191 -2.30 12.80 9.07
CA PHE A 191 -2.58 13.53 7.83
C PHE A 191 -2.96 14.99 8.10
N LYS A 192 -2.71 15.85 7.11
CA LYS A 192 -3.10 17.28 7.16
C LYS A 192 -4.58 17.50 6.83
N SER A 193 -5.21 16.53 6.18
CA SER A 193 -6.62 16.62 5.80
C SER A 193 -7.23 15.24 5.58
N TYR A 194 -8.56 15.20 5.51
CA TYR A 194 -9.28 13.98 5.15
C TYR A 194 -10.56 14.28 4.36
N ILE A 195 -10.99 13.30 3.59
CA ILE A 195 -12.30 13.24 2.93
C ILE A 195 -13.01 12.02 3.49
N SER A 196 -14.23 12.18 3.98
CA SER A 196 -15.03 11.02 4.44
C SER A 196 -15.71 10.36 3.26
N ILE A 197 -15.77 9.04 3.28
CA ILE A 197 -16.52 8.23 2.32
C ILE A 197 -17.64 7.54 3.12
N ASP A 198 -18.89 7.67 2.67
CA ASP A 198 -20.04 7.03 3.32
C ASP A 198 -20.22 5.56 2.88
N LEU A 199 -21.25 4.89 3.41
CA LEU A 199 -21.54 3.48 3.08
C LEU A 199 -21.93 3.26 1.60
N LYS A 200 -22.44 4.30 0.93
CA LYS A 200 -22.85 4.30 -0.48
C LYS A 200 -21.72 4.74 -1.41
N HIS A 201 -20.50 4.91 -0.89
CA HIS A 201 -19.32 5.38 -1.62
C HIS A 201 -19.39 6.86 -2.06
N ASN A 202 -20.23 7.68 -1.41
CA ASN A 202 -20.24 9.12 -1.66
C ASN A 202 -19.09 9.80 -0.93
N PHE A 203 -18.47 10.78 -1.58
CA PHE A 203 -17.37 11.57 -1.04
C PHE A 203 -17.90 12.83 -0.36
N GLY A 204 -17.50 13.05 0.88
CA GLY A 204 -17.73 14.31 1.58
C GLY A 204 -16.80 15.43 1.12
N LYS A 205 -16.92 16.60 1.76
CA LYS A 205 -15.99 17.72 1.55
C LYS A 205 -14.61 17.42 2.17
N LEU A 206 -13.56 18.01 1.59
CA LEU A 206 -12.23 18.05 2.20
C LEU A 206 -12.29 18.79 3.54
N LYS A 207 -11.74 18.16 4.58
CA LYS A 207 -11.64 18.73 5.92
C LYS A 207 -10.17 18.80 6.34
N LEU A 208 -9.72 19.99 6.73
CA LEU A 208 -8.38 20.17 7.27
C LEU A 208 -8.29 19.64 8.70
N LEU A 209 -7.16 19.05 9.03
CA LEU A 209 -6.80 18.59 10.36
C LEU A 209 -5.80 19.61 10.93
N LYS A 210 -6.07 20.09 12.15
CA LYS A 210 -5.18 20.99 12.89
C LYS A 210 -3.94 20.24 13.36
#